data_AF-A0A3S3SBB0-F1
#
_entry.id   AF-A0A3S3SBB0-F1
#
_cell.length_a   1.000
_cell.length_b   1.000
_cell.length_c   1.000
_cell.angle_alpha   90.00
_cell.angle_beta   90.00
_cell.angle_gamma   90.00
#
_symmetry.space_group_name_H-M   'P 1'
#
loop_
_entity.id
_entity.type
_entity.pdbx_description
1 polymer ?
#
loop_
_entity_poly.entity_id
_entity_poly.type
_entity_poly.pdbx_seq_one_letter_code
_entity_poly.pdbx_strand_id
1 'polypeptide(L)'
;MEILHHPSASIAIGEWGAPIWPSGVSGSISHSQGKCARLVVADDATLVGIDIEKVPAGASLQAILQEALNAEERDRIFRQTMFDAPILAALIFSAKETLYKALYPIVLEFLRFDAVVFNGIRGDETLSLSMVHALHDAIPRNQEILIQFEIGGEFVKTWAIIERGTLHSFR
;
A
#
# COMPACT_ATOMS: atom_id res chain seq x y z
N MET A 1 -4.34 -10.54 -20.67
CA MET A 1 -5.12 -9.37 -20.21
C MET A 1 -6.63 -9.69 -20.23
N GLU A 2 -7.03 -10.89 -19.79
CA GLU A 2 -8.34 -11.46 -20.18
C GLU A 2 -9.28 -11.72 -18.99
N ILE A 3 -9.10 -11.00 -17.88
CA ILE A 3 -9.91 -11.19 -16.66
C ILE A 3 -11.05 -10.15 -16.57
N LEU A 4 -11.04 -9.09 -17.38
CA LEU A 4 -12.03 -7.99 -17.32
C LEU A 4 -12.74 -7.70 -18.66
N HIS A 5 -12.74 -8.64 -19.62
CA HIS A 5 -13.35 -8.47 -20.96
C HIS A 5 -12.96 -7.18 -21.74
N HIS A 6 -11.88 -6.50 -21.32
CA HIS A 6 -11.38 -5.32 -21.99
C HIS A 6 -10.43 -5.74 -23.12
N PRO A 7 -10.51 -5.14 -24.34
CA PRO A 7 -9.51 -5.39 -25.37
C PRO A 7 -8.11 -5.12 -24.83
N SER A 8 -7.13 -5.92 -25.27
CA SER A 8 -5.72 -5.77 -24.86
C SER A 8 -5.25 -4.34 -25.12
N ALA A 9 -5.15 -3.54 -24.06
CA ALA A 9 -4.74 -2.15 -24.10
C ALA A 9 -3.38 -1.98 -23.42
N SER A 10 -2.43 -1.33 -24.07
CA SER A 10 -1.16 -0.97 -23.44
C SER A 10 -1.43 0.05 -22.32
N ILE A 11 -0.98 -0.25 -21.10
CA ILE A 11 -0.98 0.72 -20.00
C ILE A 11 0.17 1.69 -20.23
N ALA A 12 -0.16 2.96 -20.48
CA ALA A 12 0.84 4.01 -20.65
C ALA A 12 1.41 4.45 -19.29
N ILE A 13 2.58 5.06 -19.31
CA ILE A 13 3.21 5.63 -18.11
C ILE A 13 2.86 7.12 -18.07
N GLY A 14 2.17 7.54 -17.01
CA GLY A 14 1.81 8.92 -16.74
C GLY A 14 2.86 9.65 -15.92
N GLU A 15 2.46 10.79 -15.35
CA GLU A 15 3.33 11.58 -14.48
C GLU A 15 3.81 10.75 -13.29
N TRP A 16 5.06 10.99 -12.88
CA TRP A 16 5.69 10.32 -11.73
C TRP A 16 5.71 8.78 -11.81
N GLY A 17 5.54 8.22 -13.01
CA GLY A 17 5.55 6.78 -13.24
C GLY A 17 4.21 6.08 -12.98
N ALA A 18 3.15 6.82 -12.68
CA ALA A 18 1.84 6.25 -12.41
C ALA A 18 1.23 5.62 -13.69
N PRO A 19 0.64 4.41 -13.63
CA PRO A 19 -0.02 3.81 -14.79
C PRO A 19 -1.25 4.60 -15.22
N ILE A 20 -1.39 4.86 -16.52
CA ILE A 20 -2.61 5.42 -17.12
C ILE A 20 -3.54 4.27 -17.49
N TRP A 21 -4.60 4.11 -16.70
CA TRP A 21 -5.61 3.08 -16.92
C TRP A 21 -6.63 3.50 -17.98
N PRO A 22 -7.16 2.55 -18.79
CA PRO A 22 -8.31 2.80 -19.65
C PRO A 22 -9.54 3.27 -18.83
N SER A 23 -10.45 3.98 -19.49
CA SER A 23 -11.73 4.39 -18.88
C SER A 23 -12.51 3.18 -18.34
N GLY A 24 -13.17 3.33 -17.19
CA GLY A 24 -13.89 2.25 -16.52
C GLY A 24 -13.00 1.23 -15.81
N VAL A 25 -11.69 1.50 -15.71
CA VAL A 25 -10.73 0.61 -15.05
C VAL A 25 -9.84 1.41 -14.10
N SER A 26 -9.60 0.84 -12.91
CA SER A 26 -8.56 1.28 -11.99
C SER A 26 -7.62 0.13 -11.68
N GLY A 27 -6.42 0.45 -11.21
CA GLY A 27 -5.47 -0.59 -10.83
C GLY A 27 -4.17 -0.07 -10.27
N SER A 28 -3.33 -1.01 -9.90
CA SER A 28 -1.99 -0.76 -9.40
C SER A 28 -1.04 -1.86 -9.86
N ILE A 29 0.23 -1.49 -10.02
CA ILE A 29 1.31 -2.38 -10.47
C ILE A 29 2.46 -2.19 -9.49
N SER A 30 3.10 -3.29 -9.10
CA SER A 30 4.35 -3.26 -8.34
C SER A 30 5.30 -4.33 -8.84
N HIS A 31 6.59 -4.14 -8.59
CA HIS A 31 7.61 -5.13 -8.87
C HIS A 31 8.73 -5.07 -7.85
N SER A 32 9.30 -6.22 -7.49
CA SER A 32 10.47 -6.31 -6.63
C SER A 32 11.29 -7.54 -7.01
N GLN A 33 12.61 -7.35 -7.20
CA GLN A 33 13.59 -8.40 -7.53
C GLN A 33 13.13 -9.45 -8.56
N GLY A 34 12.62 -8.99 -9.71
CA GLY A 34 12.20 -9.87 -10.81
C GLY A 34 10.81 -10.52 -10.62
N LYS A 35 10.07 -10.15 -9.57
CA LYS A 35 8.64 -10.43 -9.42
C LYS A 35 7.82 -9.20 -9.78
N CYS A 36 6.68 -9.41 -10.42
CA CYS A 36 5.70 -8.35 -10.70
C CYS A 36 4.34 -8.76 -10.16
N ALA A 37 3.63 -7.80 -9.58
CA ALA A 37 2.27 -7.94 -9.11
C ALA A 37 1.40 -6.85 -9.77
N ARG A 38 0.14 -7.18 -10.04
CA ARG A 38 -0.85 -6.23 -10.54
C ARG A 38 -2.21 -6.53 -9.93
N LEU A 39 -2.96 -5.48 -9.63
CA LEU A 39 -4.35 -5.55 -9.20
C LEU A 39 -5.15 -4.59 -10.08
N VAL A 40 -6.27 -5.07 -10.63
CA VAL A 40 -7.09 -4.33 -11.58
C VAL A 40 -8.55 -4.53 -11.23
N VAL A 41 -9.33 -3.45 -11.22
CA VAL A 41 -10.76 -3.43 -10.94
C VAL A 41 -11.47 -2.76 -12.11
N ALA A 42 -12.59 -3.32 -12.57
CA ALA A 42 -13.44 -2.74 -13.61
C ALA A 42 -14.37 -1.66 -13.03
N ASP A 43 -13.78 -0.67 -12.38
CA ASP A 43 -14.42 0.52 -11.86
C ASP A 43 -13.36 1.63 -11.71
N ASP A 44 -13.55 2.77 -12.35
CA ASP A 44 -12.63 3.92 -12.27
C ASP A 44 -12.88 4.82 -11.04
N ALA A 45 -13.98 4.60 -10.32
CA ALA A 45 -14.25 5.25 -9.04
C ALA A 45 -13.53 4.57 -7.87
N THR A 46 -13.01 3.36 -8.05
CA THR A 46 -12.26 2.64 -7.03
C THR A 46 -10.79 3.07 -6.98
N LEU A 47 -10.24 3.20 -5.78
CA LEU A 47 -8.82 3.45 -5.54
C LEU A 47 -8.12 2.13 -5.23
N VAL A 48 -7.04 1.82 -5.95
CA VAL A 48 -6.39 0.52 -5.89
C VAL A 48 -4.91 0.69 -5.60
N GLY A 49 -4.41 -0.03 -4.60
CA GLY A 49 -2.98 -0.14 -4.29
C GLY A 49 -2.57 -1.61 -4.26
N ILE A 50 -1.43 -1.93 -4.85
CA ILE A 50 -0.73 -3.19 -4.62
C ILE A 50 0.75 -2.93 -4.50
N ASP A 51 1.38 -3.68 -3.61
CA ASP A 51 2.81 -3.68 -3.46
C ASP A 51 3.36 -5.07 -3.20
N ILE A 52 4.59 -5.32 -3.65
CA ILE A 52 5.30 -6.58 -3.46
C ILE A 52 6.74 -6.28 -3.11
N GLU A 53 7.24 -6.84 -2.02
CA GLU A 53 8.60 -6.61 -1.56
C GLU A 53 9.31 -7.88 -1.15
N LYS A 54 10.60 -7.96 -1.46
CA LYS A 54 11.45 -9.01 -0.89
C LYS A 54 11.71 -8.69 0.58
N VAL A 55 11.62 -9.69 1.45
CA VAL A 55 11.98 -9.57 2.86
C VAL A 55 13.44 -9.07 2.96
N PRO A 56 13.67 -7.91 3.60
CA PRO A 56 14.98 -7.25 3.59
C PRO A 56 15.94 -7.89 4.60
N ALA A 57 17.23 -7.70 4.36
CA ALA A 57 18.30 -8.16 5.26
C ALA A 57 19.47 -7.16 5.30
N GLY A 58 20.26 -7.21 6.37
CA GLY A 58 21.45 -6.37 6.54
C GLY A 58 21.14 -4.88 6.39
N ALA A 59 21.88 -4.19 5.52
CA ALA A 59 21.74 -2.75 5.30
C ALA A 59 20.34 -2.34 4.80
N SER A 60 19.70 -3.14 3.95
CA SER A 60 18.36 -2.83 3.43
C SER A 60 17.30 -2.81 4.55
N LEU A 61 17.39 -3.75 5.50
CA LEU A 61 16.51 -3.77 6.66
C LEU A 61 16.73 -2.54 7.54
N GLN A 62 17.99 -2.16 7.78
CA GLN A 62 18.30 -0.97 8.58
C GLN A 62 17.77 0.31 7.94
N ALA A 63 17.89 0.44 6.62
CA ALA A 63 17.33 1.57 5.89
C ALA A 63 15.80 1.65 6.04
N ILE A 64 15.09 0.53 5.86
CA ILE A 64 13.62 0.49 6.05
C ILE A 64 13.24 0.90 7.48
N LEU A 65 13.91 0.33 8.49
CA LEU A 65 13.62 0.65 9.89
C LEU A 65 13.84 2.12 10.22
N GLN A 66 14.80 2.79 9.57
CA GLN A 66 15.15 4.19 9.82
C GLN A 66 14.25 5.17 9.05
N GLU A 67 14.04 4.91 7.77
CA GLU A 67 13.40 5.86 6.84
C GLU A 67 11.88 5.67 6.77
N ALA A 68 11.40 4.43 6.81
CA ALA A 68 9.99 4.13 6.59
C ALA A 68 9.19 4.00 7.90
N LEU A 69 9.86 3.71 9.01
CA LEU A 69 9.20 3.47 10.29
C LEU A 69 9.56 4.56 11.29
N ASN A 70 8.56 5.03 12.03
CA ASN A 70 8.78 5.90 13.18
C ASN A 70 9.20 5.08 14.43
N ALA A 71 9.53 5.78 15.52
CA ALA A 71 10.01 5.13 16.74
C ALA A 71 8.99 4.17 17.35
N GLU A 72 7.70 4.54 17.36
CA GLU A 72 6.64 3.70 17.91
C GLU A 72 6.39 2.45 17.07
N GLU A 73 6.48 2.57 15.73
CA GLU A 73 6.36 1.45 14.80
C GLU A 73 7.50 0.46 15.00
N ARG A 74 8.74 0.95 15.17
CA ARG A 74 9.89 0.11 15.52
C ARG A 74 9.68 -0.63 16.83
N ASP A 75 9.22 0.06 17.87
CA ASP A 75 8.93 -0.57 19.17
C ASP A 75 7.81 -1.62 19.05
N ARG A 76 6.80 -1.37 18.21
CA ARG A 76 5.72 -2.32 17.93
C ARG A 76 6.24 -3.57 17.24
N ILE A 77 7.15 -3.45 16.26
CA ILE A 77 7.78 -4.61 15.62
C ILE A 77 8.40 -5.54 16.67
N PHE A 78 9.16 -4.99 17.62
CA PHE A 78 9.83 -5.82 18.63
C PHE A 78 8.89 -6.41 19.68
N ARG A 79 7.69 -5.83 19.86
CA ARG A 79 6.66 -6.37 20.78
C ARG A 79 5.76 -7.41 20.12
N GLN A 80 5.60 -7.37 18.81
CA GLN A 80 4.76 -8.30 18.07
C GLN A 80 5.47 -9.64 17.89
N THR A 81 4.82 -10.73 18.27
CA THR A 81 5.40 -12.08 18.20
C THR A 81 4.92 -12.90 17.01
N MET A 82 4.01 -12.35 16.20
CA MET A 82 3.38 -13.08 15.09
C MET A 82 4.36 -13.38 13.95
N PHE A 83 5.26 -12.45 13.64
CA PHE A 83 6.26 -12.59 12.58
C PHE A 83 7.59 -12.00 13.02
N ASP A 84 8.68 -12.44 12.38
CA ASP A 84 10.01 -11.89 12.62
C ASP A 84 10.10 -10.42 12.21
N ALA A 85 11.00 -9.68 12.87
CA ALA A 85 11.18 -8.25 12.64
C ALA A 85 11.43 -7.85 11.16
N PRO A 86 12.21 -8.60 10.35
CA PRO A 86 12.39 -8.28 8.93
C PRO A 86 11.10 -8.41 8.11
N ILE A 87 10.26 -9.40 8.43
CA ILE A 87 8.95 -9.60 7.77
C ILE A 87 8.02 -8.45 8.14
N LEU A 88 7.94 -8.09 9.42
CA LEU A 88 7.10 -6.97 9.87
C LEU A 88 7.56 -5.64 9.26
N ALA A 89 8.86 -5.40 9.17
CA ALA A 89 9.41 -4.21 8.52
C ALA A 89 9.02 -4.16 7.03
N ALA A 90 9.13 -5.29 6.32
CA ALA A 90 8.70 -5.40 4.93
C ALA A 90 7.19 -5.16 4.77
N LEU A 91 6.37 -5.74 5.64
CA LEU A 91 4.92 -5.57 5.62
C LEU A 91 4.51 -4.11 5.84
N ILE A 92 5.09 -3.43 6.83
CA ILE A 92 4.77 -2.03 7.12
C ILE A 92 5.22 -1.12 5.98
N PHE A 93 6.43 -1.33 5.46
CA PHE A 93 6.94 -0.59 4.30
C PHE A 93 6.04 -0.79 3.08
N SER A 94 5.77 -2.04 2.72
CA SER A 94 4.93 -2.40 1.59
C SER A 94 3.51 -1.86 1.73
N ALA A 95 2.96 -1.86 2.94
CA ALA A 95 1.65 -1.29 3.24
C ALA A 95 1.60 0.23 3.02
N LYS A 96 2.64 0.97 3.42
CA LYS A 96 2.73 2.41 3.17
C LYS A 96 2.82 2.71 1.67
N GLU A 97 3.59 1.92 0.92
CA GLU A 97 3.66 2.00 -0.55
C GLU A 97 2.31 1.66 -1.21
N THR A 98 1.60 0.64 -0.72
CA THR A 98 0.24 0.30 -1.15
C THR A 98 -0.71 1.48 -0.96
N LEU A 99 -0.67 2.16 0.19
CA LEU A 99 -1.49 3.35 0.42
C LEU A 99 -1.11 4.51 -0.49
N TYR A 100 0.19 4.77 -0.65
CA TYR A 100 0.66 5.79 -1.58
C TYR A 100 0.09 5.54 -2.98
N LYS A 101 0.23 4.32 -3.52
CA LYS A 101 -0.29 3.95 -4.84
C LYS A 101 -1.81 4.06 -4.95
N ALA A 102 -2.54 3.67 -3.90
CA ALA A 102 -3.99 3.77 -3.87
C ALA A 102 -4.48 5.23 -3.84
N LEU A 103 -3.82 6.09 -3.07
CA LEU A 103 -4.27 7.46 -2.81
C LEU A 103 -3.68 8.49 -3.79
N TYR A 104 -2.57 8.17 -4.46
CA TYR A 104 -1.92 9.07 -5.42
C TYR A 104 -2.87 9.66 -6.47
N PRO A 105 -3.82 8.91 -7.07
CA PRO A 105 -4.76 9.46 -8.06
C PRO A 105 -5.65 10.59 -7.56
N ILE A 106 -5.83 10.75 -6.24
CA ILE A 106 -6.64 11.81 -5.63
C ILE A 106 -5.80 12.85 -4.89
N VAL A 107 -4.69 12.44 -4.27
CA VAL A 107 -3.81 13.34 -3.52
C VAL A 107 -2.92 14.13 -4.47
N LEU A 108 -2.43 13.50 -5.56
CA LEU A 108 -1.52 14.07 -6.55
C LEU A 108 -0.22 14.68 -5.96
N GLU A 109 0.11 14.33 -4.73
CA GLU A 109 1.31 14.73 -4.01
C GLU A 109 2.06 13.51 -3.50
N PHE A 110 3.37 13.68 -3.28
CA PHE A 110 4.20 12.63 -2.72
C PHE A 110 3.81 12.38 -1.26
N LEU A 111 3.38 11.16 -0.95
CA LEU A 111 3.07 10.76 0.42
C LEU A 111 4.34 10.26 1.12
N ARG A 112 4.80 11.02 2.10
CA ARG A 112 5.92 10.61 2.94
C ARG A 112 5.49 9.51 3.91
N PHE A 113 6.43 8.66 4.32
CA PHE A 113 6.16 7.57 5.27
C PHE A 113 5.69 8.05 6.66
N ASP A 114 6.02 9.29 7.05
CA ASP A 114 5.60 9.90 8.32
C ASP A 114 4.15 10.37 8.33
N ALA A 115 3.49 10.39 7.17
CA ALA A 115 2.08 10.75 7.04
C ALA A 115 1.13 9.62 7.44
N VAL A 116 1.65 8.40 7.60
CA VAL A 116 0.87 7.19 7.91
C VAL A 116 1.54 6.42 9.03
N VAL A 117 0.74 5.89 9.96
CA VAL A 117 1.21 5.07 11.07
C VAL A 117 0.58 3.69 11.04
N PHE A 118 1.38 2.67 11.32
CA PHE A 118 0.95 1.31 11.56
C PHE A 118 0.36 1.15 12.97
N ASN A 119 -0.90 0.71 13.04
CA ASN A 119 -1.61 0.48 14.29
C ASN A 119 -1.40 -0.94 14.83
N GLY A 120 -1.35 -1.93 13.93
CA GLY A 120 -1.25 -3.34 14.29
C GLY A 120 -1.76 -4.28 13.21
N ILE A 121 -1.65 -5.58 13.48
CA ILE A 121 -2.24 -6.65 12.68
C ILE A 121 -3.64 -6.95 13.23
N ARG A 122 -4.63 -7.04 12.35
CA ARG A 122 -6.01 -7.44 12.65
C ARG A 122 -6.26 -8.82 12.05
N GLY A 123 -6.57 -9.81 12.88
CA GLY A 123 -6.66 -11.20 12.43
C GLY A 123 -5.31 -11.68 11.90
N ASP A 124 -5.34 -12.49 10.84
CA ASP A 124 -4.14 -13.18 10.34
C ASP A 124 -3.53 -12.53 9.09
N GLU A 125 -4.32 -11.76 8.32
CA GLU A 125 -3.94 -11.30 6.97
C GLU A 125 -4.28 -9.83 6.70
N THR A 126 -4.52 -9.03 7.76
CA THR A 126 -4.85 -7.61 7.60
C THR A 126 -3.97 -6.71 8.47
N LEU A 127 -3.37 -5.69 7.87
CA LEU A 127 -2.69 -4.58 8.54
C LEU A 127 -3.67 -3.42 8.70
N SER A 128 -3.64 -2.75 9.85
CA SER A 128 -4.34 -1.48 10.07
C SER A 128 -3.34 -0.33 10.10
N LEU A 129 -3.59 0.68 9.26
CA LEU A 129 -2.82 1.91 9.18
C LEU A 129 -3.74 3.13 9.32
N SER A 130 -3.24 4.23 9.88
CA SER A 130 -3.99 5.48 10.03
C SER A 130 -3.23 6.69 9.52
N MET A 131 -3.96 7.66 8.98
CA MET A 131 -3.41 8.94 8.54
C MET A 131 -3.05 9.83 9.73
N VAL A 132 -1.83 10.37 9.76
CA VAL A 132 -1.35 11.24 10.85
C VAL A 132 -1.91 12.66 10.73
N HIS A 133 -2.05 13.15 9.51
CA HIS A 133 -2.64 14.43 9.17
C HIS A 133 -3.65 14.26 8.03
N ALA A 134 -4.53 15.26 7.85
CA ALA A 134 -5.39 15.29 6.68
C ALA A 134 -4.51 15.55 5.45
N LEU A 135 -4.58 14.67 4.46
CA LEU A 135 -3.84 14.83 3.19
C LEU A 135 -4.63 15.59 2.14
N HIS A 136 -5.95 15.49 2.21
CA HIS A 136 -6.89 16.02 1.24
C HIS A 136 -8.24 16.14 1.95
N ASP A 137 -9.15 16.98 1.45
CA ASP A 137 -10.52 17.09 2.01
C ASP A 137 -11.27 15.76 2.02
N ALA A 138 -10.87 14.85 1.13
CA ALA A 138 -11.41 13.49 1.04
C ALA A 138 -10.73 12.49 1.99
N ILE A 139 -9.58 12.80 2.60
CA ILE A 139 -8.83 11.89 3.48
C ILE A 139 -8.59 12.59 4.81
N PRO A 140 -9.52 12.46 5.78
CA PRO A 140 -9.40 13.14 7.05
C PRO A 140 -8.26 12.54 7.89
N ARG A 141 -7.80 13.34 8.85
CA ARG A 141 -6.88 12.88 9.87
C ARG A 141 -7.46 11.67 10.63
N ASN A 142 -6.61 10.74 11.03
CA ASN A 142 -6.96 9.51 11.74
C ASN A 142 -7.85 8.54 10.96
N GLN A 143 -8.08 8.78 9.66
CA GLN A 143 -8.75 7.80 8.81
C GLN A 143 -7.97 6.48 8.88
N GLU A 144 -8.63 5.43 9.35
CA GLU A 144 -8.09 4.08 9.35
C GLU A 144 -8.33 3.43 8.00
N ILE A 145 -7.31 2.77 7.48
CA ILE A 145 -7.36 1.99 6.24
C ILE A 145 -6.84 0.59 6.53
N LEU A 146 -7.59 -0.40 6.07
CA LEU A 146 -7.23 -1.81 6.18
C LEU A 146 -6.55 -2.27 4.91
N ILE A 147 -5.43 -2.96 5.07
CA ILE A 147 -4.58 -3.42 3.99
C ILE A 147 -4.42 -4.93 4.14
N GLN A 148 -4.82 -5.65 3.11
CA GLN A 148 -4.63 -7.10 3.07
C GLN A 148 -3.16 -7.42 2.78
N PHE A 149 -2.66 -8.51 3.33
CA PHE A 149 -1.31 -8.97 3.03
C PHE A 149 -1.22 -10.49 2.87
N GLU A 150 -0.18 -10.91 2.16
CA GLU A 150 0.20 -12.30 1.98
C GLU A 150 1.72 -12.41 2.13
N ILE A 151 2.19 -13.45 2.79
CA ILE A 151 3.61 -13.79 2.90
C ILE A 151 3.84 -15.07 2.10
N GLY A 152 4.74 -15.02 1.12
CA GLY A 152 5.03 -16.13 0.22
C GLY A 152 6.52 -16.26 -0.07
N GLY A 153 7.15 -17.31 0.47
CA GLY A 153 8.58 -17.52 0.32
C GLY A 153 9.39 -16.36 0.91
N GLU A 154 10.22 -15.72 0.09
CA GLU A 154 11.01 -14.54 0.49
C GLU A 154 10.30 -13.20 0.23
N PHE A 155 9.01 -13.20 -0.14
CA PHE A 155 8.28 -11.99 -0.51
C PHE A 155 7.07 -11.75 0.38
N VAL A 156 6.79 -10.47 0.61
CA VAL A 156 5.52 -9.99 1.13
C VAL A 156 4.76 -9.28 0.01
N LYS A 157 3.45 -9.38 0.02
CA LYS A 157 2.56 -8.67 -0.91
C LYS A 157 1.47 -8.01 -0.11
N THR A 158 1.20 -6.74 -0.36
CA THR A 158 0.12 -5.99 0.29
C THR A 158 -0.81 -5.41 -0.76
N TRP A 159 -2.10 -5.28 -0.44
CA TRP A 159 -3.05 -4.64 -1.34
C TRP A 159 -4.23 -3.99 -0.61
N ALA A 160 -4.79 -2.96 -1.24
CA ALA A 160 -5.98 -2.28 -0.79
C ALA A 160 -6.88 -1.94 -1.98
N ILE A 161 -8.19 -2.10 -1.77
CA ILE A 161 -9.25 -1.65 -2.67
C ILE A 161 -10.13 -0.74 -1.83
N ILE A 162 -10.16 0.54 -2.17
CA ILE A 162 -10.81 1.58 -1.38
C ILE A 162 -11.88 2.24 -2.24
N GLU A 163 -13.13 2.15 -1.80
CA GLU A 163 -14.22 2.88 -2.43
C GLU A 163 -14.12 4.36 -2.04
N ARG A 164 -14.10 5.28 -3.02
CA ARG A 164 -14.01 6.73 -2.74
C ARG A 164 -15.07 7.22 -1.73
N GLY A 165 -16.26 6.63 -1.76
CA GLY A 165 -17.35 6.95 -0.82
C GLY A 165 -17.02 6.65 0.65
N THR A 166 -16.14 5.68 0.92
CA THR A 166 -15.78 5.28 2.29
C THR A 166 -14.78 6.22 2.96
N LEU A 167 -14.06 7.03 2.19
CA LEU A 167 -13.09 8.00 2.73
C LEU A 167 -13.76 9.23 3.39
N HIS A 168 -15.08 9.40 3.20
CA HIS A 168 -15.84 10.55 3.70
C HIS A 168 -16.53 10.34 5.06
N SER A 169 -16.33 9.22 5.75
CA SER A 169 -17.09 8.93 6.97
C SER A 169 -16.34 9.32 8.23
N PHE A 170 -16.63 10.52 8.76
CA PHE A 170 -17.17 10.79 10.10
C PHE A 170 -17.28 12.32 10.26
N ARG A 171 -18.50 12.86 10.11
CA ARG A 171 -18.87 14.16 10.68
C ARG A 171 -19.24 13.97 12.15
#